data_AF-B7FMN1-F1
#
_entry.id   AF-B7FMN1-F1
#
_cell.length_a   1.000
_cell.length_b   1.000
_cell.length_c   1.000
_cell.angle_alpha   90.00
_cell.angle_beta   90.00
_cell.angle_gamma   90.00
#
_symmetry.space_group_name_H-M   'P 1'
#
loop_
_entity.id
_entity.type
_entity.pdbx_description
1 polymer ?
#
loop_
_entity_poly.entity_id
_entity_poly.type
_entity_poly.pdbx_seq_one_letter_code
_entity_poly.pdbx_strand_id
1 'polypeptide(L)'
;MASKSTIKLLTFFYFMLFGFMNLSSTVISLSSNHHHASICNGSIAECNQEDEQLMESEISRRFLEQRRYISEGALKRDKPVCNGGAGGEAYSKSAGCIPPPSNPYNRGCSKYYRCRSDS
;
A
#
# COMPACT_ATOMS: atom_id res chain seq x y z
N MET A 1 13.03 29.51 42.57
CA MET A 1 14.47 29.55 42.26
C MET A 1 15.02 28.15 42.43
N ALA A 2 15.32 27.44 41.33
CA ALA A 2 15.90 26.10 41.41
C ALA A 2 17.31 26.20 42.01
N SER A 3 17.62 25.34 43.00
CA SER A 3 18.95 25.28 43.58
C SER A 3 19.96 24.87 42.50
N LYS A 4 21.14 25.47 42.49
CA LYS A 4 22.23 25.09 41.55
C LYS A 4 22.54 23.58 41.59
N SER A 5 22.24 22.92 42.71
CA SER A 5 22.36 21.46 42.87
C SER A 5 21.32 20.67 42.06
N THR A 6 20.06 21.12 42.03
CA THR A 6 18.99 20.43 41.29
C THR A 6 19.17 20.55 39.77
N ILE A 7 19.74 21.66 39.31
CA ILE A 7 20.08 21.86 37.89
C ILE A 7 21.16 20.86 37.45
N LYS A 8 22.22 20.68 38.25
CA LYS A 8 23.29 19.72 37.94
C LYS A 8 22.79 18.28 37.90
N LEU A 9 21.89 17.90 38.83
CA LEU A 9 21.29 16.58 38.86
C LEU A 9 20.42 16.31 37.61
N LEU A 10 19.60 17.29 37.22
CA LEU A 10 18.76 17.20 36.02
C LEU A 10 19.59 17.09 34.75
N THR A 11 20.66 17.87 34.63
CA THR A 11 21.56 17.78 33.47
C THR A 11 22.23 16.40 33.39
N PHE A 12 22.66 15.84 34.52
CA PHE A 12 23.26 14.51 34.55
C PHE A 12 22.28 13.42 34.11
N PHE A 13 21.03 13.48 34.61
CA PHE A 13 19.99 12.53 34.21
C PHE A 13 19.68 12.60 32.71
N TYR A 14 19.66 13.81 32.14
CA TYR A 14 19.44 14.00 30.70
C TYR A 14 20.58 13.41 29.85
N PHE A 15 21.84 13.58 30.26
CA PHE A 15 22.99 12.96 29.58
C PHE A 15 22.95 11.42 29.62
N MET A 16 22.54 10.82 30.74
CA MET A 16 22.42 9.36 30.86
C MET A 16 21.29 8.81 29.98
N LEU A 17 20.14 9.48 29.92
CA LEU A 17 19.04 9.10 29.03
C LEU A 17 19.41 9.22 27.55
N PHE A 18 20.12 10.29 27.18
CA PHE A 18 20.59 10.46 25.80
C PHE A 18 21.58 9.36 25.40
N GLY A 19 22.50 8.97 26.30
CA GLY A 19 23.44 7.87 26.07
C GLY A 19 22.75 6.51 25.83
N PHE A 20 21.72 6.19 26.62
CA PHE A 20 20.97 4.93 26.51
C PHE A 20 20.21 4.80 25.18
N MET A 21 19.65 5.90 24.69
CA MET A 21 18.96 5.94 23.39
C MET A 21 19.92 5.68 22.23
N ASN A 22 21.11 6.30 22.25
CA ASN A 22 22.11 6.09 21.21
C ASN A 22 22.68 4.66 21.22
N LEU A 23 22.89 4.06 22.40
CA LEU A 23 23.34 2.68 22.50
C LEU A 23 22.32 1.71 21.89
N SER A 24 21.03 1.93 22.15
CA SER A 24 19.96 1.10 21.59
C SER A 24 19.90 1.18 20.06
N SER A 25 20.05 2.38 19.49
CA SER A 25 20.11 2.57 18.04
C SER A 25 21.29 1.83 17.39
N THR A 26 22.48 1.85 18.01
CA THR A 26 23.65 1.14 17.48
C THR A 26 23.51 -0.38 17.48
N VAL A 27 22.83 -0.95 18.49
CA VAL A 27 22.57 -2.40 18.56
C VAL A 27 21.59 -2.82 17.46
N ILE A 28 20.55 -2.03 17.19
CA ILE A 28 19.56 -2.31 16.14
C ILE A 28 20.20 -2.29 14.75
N SER A 29 21.10 -1.34 14.48
CA SER A 29 21.81 -1.23 13.18
C SER A 29 22.82 -2.35 12.93
N LEU A 30 23.34 -3.01 13.97
CA LEU A 30 24.24 -4.17 13.81
C LEU A 30 23.45 -5.42 13.39
N SER A 31 22.23 -5.60 13.93
CA SER A 31 21.32 -6.70 13.54
C SER A 31 20.76 -6.58 12.13
N SER A 32 20.65 -5.38 11.56
CA SER A 32 20.07 -5.16 10.22
C SER A 32 21.02 -5.46 9.05
N ASN A 33 22.28 -5.82 9.30
CA ASN A 33 23.25 -6.15 8.25
C ASN A 33 23.28 -7.64 7.86
N HIS A 34 22.33 -8.44 8.36
CA HIS A 34 22.20 -9.84 7.97
C HIS A 34 21.17 -10.10 6.85
N HIS A 35 20.83 -9.08 6.05
CA HIS A 35 20.15 -9.29 4.78
C HIS A 35 21.15 -9.84 3.76
N HIS A 36 21.48 -11.11 3.92
CA HIS A 36 22.01 -11.91 2.82
C HIS A 36 20.98 -11.81 1.68
N ALA A 37 21.35 -11.11 0.62
CA ALA A 37 20.79 -11.30 -0.71
C ALA A 37 21.16 -12.72 -1.20
N SER A 38 20.65 -13.73 -0.49
CA SER A 38 20.64 -15.08 -1.00
C SER A 38 19.64 -15.09 -2.16
N ILE A 39 20.05 -15.71 -3.26
CA ILE A 39 19.16 -15.98 -4.38
C ILE A 39 18.07 -16.91 -3.85
N CYS A 40 16.99 -16.33 -3.35
CA CYS A 40 15.88 -17.08 -2.80
C CYS A 40 14.96 -17.46 -3.95
N ASN A 41 14.80 -18.77 -4.13
CA ASN A 41 14.02 -19.35 -5.22
C ASN A 41 12.63 -19.74 -4.69
N GLY A 42 11.93 -18.76 -4.08
CA GLY A 42 10.66 -18.92 -3.40
C GLY A 42 9.82 -17.65 -3.48
N SER A 43 8.63 -17.65 -2.88
CA SER A 43 7.80 -16.45 -2.79
C SER A 43 8.43 -15.41 -1.86
N ILE A 44 8.16 -14.12 -2.06
CA ILE A 44 8.74 -13.06 -1.22
C ILE A 44 8.33 -13.22 0.26
N ALA A 45 7.18 -13.84 0.56
CA ALA A 45 6.77 -14.24 1.91
C ALA A 45 7.65 -15.31 2.56
N GLU A 46 8.26 -16.19 1.76
CA GLU A 46 9.20 -17.20 2.24
C GLU A 46 10.62 -16.64 2.35
N CYS A 47 10.97 -15.71 1.46
CA CYS A 47 12.32 -15.20 1.30
C CYS A 47 12.62 -13.96 2.15
N ASN A 48 11.64 -13.08 2.29
CA ASN A 48 11.77 -11.83 3.02
C ASN A 48 10.41 -11.39 3.61
N GLN A 49 10.14 -11.92 4.79
CA GLN A 49 8.92 -11.63 5.54
C GLN A 49 8.80 -10.15 5.95
N GLU A 50 9.90 -9.42 5.97
CA GLU A 50 9.96 -8.00 6.31
C GLU A 50 9.55 -7.13 5.10
N ASP A 51 10.02 -7.48 3.90
CA ASP A 51 9.70 -6.75 2.66
C ASP A 51 8.23 -6.91 2.25
N GLU A 52 7.60 -8.06 2.51
CA GLU A 52 6.15 -8.24 2.29
C GLU A 52 5.31 -7.22 3.07
N GLN A 53 5.77 -6.79 4.25
CA GLN A 53 5.08 -5.78 5.05
C GLN A 53 5.30 -4.36 4.52
N LEU A 54 6.34 -4.15 3.71
CA LEU A 54 6.64 -2.88 3.03
C LEU A 54 5.92 -2.76 1.68
N MET A 55 5.43 -3.87 1.14
CA MET A 55 4.60 -3.89 -0.06
C MET A 55 3.18 -3.44 0.27
N GLU A 56 2.90 -2.15 0.06
CA GLU A 56 1.56 -1.61 0.22
C GLU A 56 0.56 -2.32 -0.71
N SER A 57 -0.55 -2.80 -0.15
CA SER A 57 -1.69 -3.30 -0.95
C SER A 57 -2.20 -2.19 -1.89
N GLU A 58 -2.68 -2.54 -3.09
CA GLU A 58 -3.31 -1.58 -4.02
C GLU A 58 -4.46 -0.78 -3.38
N ILE A 59 -5.06 -1.32 -2.32
CA ILE A 59 -6.07 -0.68 -1.48
C ILE A 59 -5.49 0.57 -0.77
N SER A 60 -4.23 0.55 -0.30
CA SER A 60 -3.56 1.72 0.29
C SER A 60 -3.36 2.84 -0.72
N ARG A 61 -3.19 2.54 -2.01
CA ARG A 61 -3.12 3.54 -3.08
C ARG A 61 -4.47 4.12 -3.48
N ARG A 62 -5.59 3.53 -3.04
CA ARG A 62 -6.92 4.13 -3.21
C ARG A 62 -7.09 5.24 -2.17
N PHE A 63 -6.49 6.39 -2.44
CA PHE A 63 -6.81 7.61 -1.73
C PHE A 63 -8.24 8.01 -2.11
N LEU A 64 -9.21 7.80 -1.22
CA LEU A 64 -10.51 8.45 -1.35
C LEU A 64 -10.24 9.96 -1.31
N GLU A 65 -10.46 10.61 -2.45
CA GLU A 65 -10.24 12.03 -2.62
C GLU A 65 -10.77 12.83 -1.42
N GLN A 66 -9.88 13.58 -0.76
CA GLN A 66 -10.15 14.34 0.47
C GLN A 66 -10.90 15.65 0.16
N ARG A 67 -11.97 15.58 -0.64
CA ARG A 67 -12.83 16.73 -0.92
C ARG A 67 -13.83 16.91 0.22
N ARG A 68 -14.02 18.17 0.64
CA ARG A 68 -15.03 18.57 1.65
C ARG A 68 -16.48 18.46 1.18
N TYR A 69 -16.70 18.09 -0.08
CA TYR A 69 -18.01 17.99 -0.69
C TYR A 69 -18.13 16.69 -1.48
N ILE A 70 -19.29 16.07 -1.36
CA ILE A 70 -19.70 14.96 -2.21
C ILE A 70 -20.24 15.59 -3.51
N SER A 71 -19.79 15.11 -4.68
CA SER A 71 -20.29 15.64 -5.96
C SER A 71 -21.82 15.52 -6.05
N GLU A 72 -22.50 16.53 -6.59
CA GLU A 72 -23.98 16.58 -6.73
C GLU A 72 -24.60 15.32 -7.35
N GLY A 73 -23.88 14.64 -8.24
CA GLY A 73 -24.32 13.36 -8.83
C GLY A 73 -24.46 12.23 -7.81
N ALA A 74 -23.65 12.23 -6.74
CA ALA A 74 -23.62 11.19 -5.73
C ALA A 74 -24.69 11.39 -4.62
N LEU A 75 -25.29 12.57 -4.51
CA LEU A 75 -26.39 12.84 -3.57
C LEU A 75 -27.77 12.54 -4.16
N LYS A 76 -27.85 12.21 -5.46
CA LYS A 76 -29.12 11.85 -6.10
C LYS A 76 -29.50 10.44 -5.69
N ARG A 77 -30.56 10.33 -4.90
CA ARG A 77 -31.15 9.05 -4.50
C ARG A 77 -31.46 8.21 -5.74
N ASP A 78 -31.13 6.92 -5.67
CA ASP A 78 -31.44 5.92 -6.69
C ASP A 78 -30.81 6.21 -8.07
N LYS A 79 -29.81 7.09 -8.16
CA LYS A 79 -29.05 7.35 -9.38
C LYS A 79 -27.55 7.05 -9.23
N PRO A 80 -26.94 6.40 -10.23
CA PRO A 80 -25.49 6.20 -10.25
C PRO A 80 -24.75 7.53 -10.47
N VAL A 81 -23.47 7.56 -10.05
CA VAL A 81 -22.57 8.74 -10.20
C VAL A 81 -22.27 9.08 -11.68
N CYS A 82 -22.44 8.10 -12.56
CA CYS A 82 -22.22 8.15 -13.99
C CYS A 82 -23.55 8.15 -14.76
N ASN A 83 -23.52 8.61 -16.01
CA ASN A 83 -24.69 8.61 -16.90
C ASN A 83 -24.95 7.22 -17.51
N GLY A 84 -25.15 6.17 -16.70
CA GLY A 84 -25.34 4.83 -17.26
C GLY A 84 -25.98 3.81 -16.32
N GLY A 85 -26.79 2.93 -16.91
CA GLY A 85 -27.39 1.74 -16.29
C GLY A 85 -28.83 1.90 -15.84
N ALA A 86 -29.59 0.81 -15.91
CA ALA A 86 -30.87 0.70 -15.21
C ALA A 86 -30.65 0.42 -13.71
N GLY A 87 -31.63 0.75 -12.88
CA GLY A 87 -31.59 0.43 -11.45
C GLY A 87 -31.41 -1.08 -11.23
N GLY A 88 -30.37 -1.47 -10.48
CA GLY A 88 -30.03 -2.87 -10.22
C GLY A 88 -28.98 -3.47 -11.17
N GLU A 89 -28.58 -2.76 -12.22
CA GLU A 89 -27.48 -3.21 -13.08
C GLU A 89 -26.11 -2.93 -12.44
N ALA A 90 -25.15 -3.83 -12.70
CA ALA A 90 -23.77 -3.60 -12.28
C ALA A 90 -23.16 -2.43 -13.06
N TYR A 91 -22.38 -1.58 -12.37
CA TYR A 91 -21.66 -0.45 -12.97
C TYR A 91 -20.74 -0.85 -14.15
N SER A 92 -20.32 -2.11 -14.24
CA SER A 92 -19.54 -2.64 -15.36
C SER A 92 -20.32 -2.83 -16.67
N LYS A 93 -21.65 -2.97 -16.59
CA LYS A 93 -22.53 -3.09 -17.77
C LYS A 93 -22.96 -1.72 -18.31
N SER A 94 -22.84 -0.70 -17.49
CA SER A 94 -23.25 0.67 -17.79
C SER A 94 -22.14 1.43 -18.52
N ALA A 95 -22.41 1.87 -19.75
CA ALA A 95 -21.48 2.73 -20.48
C ALA A 95 -21.17 4.00 -19.67
N GLY A 96 -19.89 4.31 -19.51
CA GLY A 96 -19.42 5.55 -18.86
C GLY A 96 -19.27 5.50 -17.33
N CYS A 97 -19.54 4.36 -16.68
CA CYS A 97 -19.35 4.20 -15.24
C CYS A 97 -17.97 3.67 -14.87
N ILE A 98 -17.47 2.73 -15.65
CA ILE A 98 -16.14 2.14 -15.48
C ILE A 98 -15.45 2.25 -16.84
N PRO A 99 -14.16 2.64 -16.89
CA PRO A 99 -13.40 2.59 -18.12
C PRO A 99 -13.37 1.16 -18.68
N PRO A 100 -13.22 0.99 -20.01
CA PRO A 100 -13.08 -0.33 -20.60
C PRO A 100 -11.87 -1.05 -19.98
N PRO A 101 -11.93 -2.39 -19.85
CA PRO A 101 -10.82 -3.16 -19.30
C PRO A 101 -9.54 -2.88 -20.08
N SER A 102 -8.48 -2.46 -19.37
CA SER A 102 -7.19 -2.13 -19.99
C SER A 102 -6.53 -3.31 -20.67
N ASN A 103 -6.80 -4.52 -20.17
CA ASN A 103 -6.31 -5.78 -20.71
C ASN A 103 -7.48 -6.56 -21.33
N PRO A 104 -7.78 -6.34 -22.63
CA PRO A 104 -8.80 -7.13 -23.30
C PRO A 104 -8.37 -8.59 -23.35
N TYR A 105 -9.30 -9.51 -23.09
CA TYR A 105 -9.01 -10.94 -23.19
C TYR A 105 -8.86 -11.32 -24.66
N ASN A 106 -7.61 -11.39 -25.12
CA ASN A 106 -7.23 -11.77 -26.47
C ASN A 106 -6.39 -13.05 -26.48
N ARG A 107 -6.75 -14.02 -25.64
CA ARG A 107 -6.07 -15.33 -25.58
C ARG A 107 -6.38 -16.13 -26.84
N GLY A 108 -5.79 -15.69 -27.96
CA GLY A 108 -5.78 -16.41 -29.21
C GLY A 108 -4.95 -17.68 -29.06
N CYS A 109 -5.28 -18.68 -29.86
CA CYS A 109 -4.40 -19.84 -29.96
C CYS A 109 -3.16 -19.47 -30.77
N SER A 110 -1.97 -19.53 -30.16
CA SER A 110 -0.73 -19.44 -30.93
C SER A 110 -0.67 -20.58 -31.96
N LYS A 111 -0.17 -20.28 -33.16
CA LYS A 111 -0.01 -21.25 -34.27
C LYS A 111 0.74 -22.51 -33.85
N TYR A 112 1.65 -22.38 -32.87
CA TYR A 112 2.38 -23.51 -32.28
C TYR A 112 1.44 -24.58 -31.71
N TYR A 113 0.35 -24.18 -31.05
CA TYR A 113 -0.59 -25.09 -30.40
C TYR A 113 -1.58 -25.73 -31.38
N ARG A 114 -1.55 -25.36 -32.67
CA ARG A 114 -2.38 -25.94 -33.75
C ARG A 114 -3.84 -26.13 -33.35
N CYS A 115 -4.42 -25.15 -32.64
CA CYS A 115 -5.84 -25.25 -32.33
C CYS A 115 -6.64 -25.34 -33.62
N ARG A 116 -7.66 -26.20 -33.60
CA ARG A 116 -8.59 -26.33 -34.71
C ARG A 116 -9.30 -24.98 -34.86
N SER A 117 -8.96 -24.23 -35.90
CA SER A 117 -9.70 -23.04 -36.33
C SER A 117 -11.18 -23.44 -36.51
N ASP A 118 -12.21 -22.70 -36.09
CA ASP A 118 -12.34 -21.25 -36.07
C ASP A 118 -13.20 -20.75 -34.90
N SER A 119 -12.79 -19.59 -34.39
CA SER A 119 -13.68 -18.48 -34.04
C SER A 119 -13.72 -17.54 -35.23
#